data_AF-A0A2X3ITP9-F1
#
_entry.id   AF-A0A2X3ITP9-F1
#
_cell.length_a   1.000
_cell.length_b   1.000
_cell.length_c   1.000
_cell.angle_alpha   90.00
_cell.angle_beta   90.00
_cell.angle_gamma   90.00
#
_symmetry.space_group_name_H-M   'P 1'
#
loop_
_entity.id
_entity.type
_entity.pdbx_description
1 polymer ?
#
loop_
_entity_poly.entity_id
_entity_poly.type
_entity_poly.pdbx_seq_one_letter_code
_entity_poly.pdbx_strand_id
1 'polypeptide(L)' 'MATIKDVARLAGVSVATVSRVINNSPKASEASRQSVGAAMETLNYHPTRTPGR' A
#
# COMPACT_ATOMS: atom_id res chain seq x y z
N MET A 1 -2.21 14.71 -2.39
CA MET A 1 -1.15 13.77 -2.84
C MET A 1 -1.22 12.57 -1.92
N ALA A 2 -1.85 11.47 -2.36
CA ALA A 2 -2.01 10.29 -1.50
C ALA A 2 -0.64 9.69 -1.21
N THR A 3 -0.37 9.36 0.04
CA THR A 3 0.90 8.73 0.45
C THR A 3 0.67 7.27 0.85
N ILE A 4 1.74 6.48 0.90
CA ILE A 4 1.67 5.10 1.40
C ILE A 4 1.12 5.02 2.84
N LYS A 5 1.26 6.10 3.63
CA LYS A 5 0.70 6.20 4.98
C LYS A 5 -0.83 6.31 4.95
N ASP A 6 -1.38 7.01 3.98
CA ASP A 6 -2.83 7.15 3.82
C ASP A 6 -3.45 5.84 3.32
N VAL A 7 -2.76 5.15 2.40
CA VAL A 7 -3.14 3.80 1.96
C VAL A 7 -3.13 2.84 3.14
N ALA A 8 -2.10 2.88 3.99
CA ALA A 8 -2.00 2.06 5.18
C ALA A 8 -3.15 2.32 6.17
N ARG A 9 -3.47 3.60 6.41
CA ARG A 9 -4.56 4.02 7.30
C ARG A 9 -5.92 3.56 6.77
N LEU A 10 -6.17 3.72 5.46
CA LEU A 10 -7.44 3.37 4.83
C LEU A 10 -7.63 1.85 4.72
N ALA A 11 -6.56 1.11 4.46
CA ALA A 11 -6.57 -0.35 4.45
C ALA A 11 -6.55 -0.97 5.86
N GLY A 12 -6.40 -0.18 6.92
CA GLY A 12 -6.31 -0.68 8.30
C GLY A 12 -5.06 -1.51 8.59
N VAL A 13 -3.98 -1.32 7.82
CA VAL A 13 -2.72 -2.06 7.96
C VAL A 13 -1.55 -1.14 8.25
N SER A 14 -0.41 -1.71 8.66
CA SER A 14 0.82 -0.93 8.83
C SER A 14 1.46 -0.56 7.48
N VAL A 15 2.23 0.53 7.44
CA VAL A 15 3.04 0.90 6.25
C VAL A 15 3.99 -0.23 5.84
N ALA A 16 4.50 -0.99 6.81
CA ALA A 16 5.33 -2.17 6.55
C ALA A 16 4.55 -3.30 5.88
N THR A 17 3.25 -3.42 6.15
CA THR A 17 2.36 -4.37 5.47
C THR A 17 2.09 -3.90 4.04
N VAL A 18 1.81 -2.61 3.82
CA VAL A 18 1.65 -2.05 2.47
C VAL A 18 2.92 -2.23 1.64
N SER A 19 4.09 -1.93 2.21
CA SER A 19 5.37 -2.17 1.55
C SER A 19 5.58 -3.64 1.21
N ARG A 20 5.19 -4.57 2.11
CA ARG A 20 5.21 -6.01 1.83
C ARG A 20 4.25 -6.41 0.71
N VAL A 21 3.05 -5.83 0.65
CA VAL A 21 2.08 -6.07 -0.42
C VAL A 21 2.61 -5.57 -1.76
N ILE A 22 3.13 -4.34 -1.81
CA ILE A 22 3.74 -3.75 -3.02
C ILE A 22 4.92 -4.59 -3.50
N ASN A 23 5.76 -5.07 -2.58
CA ASN A 23 6.91 -5.93 -2.90
C ASN A 23 6.53 -7.42 -3.06
N ASN A 24 5.25 -7.77 -3.15
CA ASN A 24 4.77 -9.15 -3.29
C ASN A 24 5.33 -10.14 -2.26
N SER A 25 5.52 -9.69 -1.02
CA SER A 25 6.03 -10.51 0.06
C SER A 25 5.02 -11.60 0.45
N PRO A 26 5.47 -12.84 0.71
CA PRO A 26 4.59 -13.95 1.14
C PRO A 26 4.01 -13.75 2.55
N LYS A 27 4.54 -12.80 3.32
CA LYS A 27 4.04 -12.46 4.67
C LYS A 27 2.76 -11.60 4.67
N ALA A 28 2.28 -11.15 3.51
CA ALA A 28 1.04 -10.39 3.41
C ALA A 28 -0.13 -11.34 3.18
N SER A 29 -1.05 -11.41 4.15
CA SER A 29 -2.29 -12.16 4.03
C SER A 29 -3.14 -11.65 2.85
N GLU A 30 -3.95 -12.53 2.28
CA GLU A 30 -4.83 -12.19 1.15
C GLU A 30 -5.79 -11.04 1.51
N ALA A 31 -6.33 -11.04 2.73
CA ALA A 31 -7.12 -9.94 3.27
C ALA A 31 -6.37 -8.60 3.23
N SER A 32 -5.10 -8.56 3.63
CA SER A 32 -4.28 -7.35 3.56
C SER A 32 -4.02 -6.91 2.13
N ARG A 33 -3.85 -7.85 1.18
CA ARG A 33 -3.68 -7.52 -0.24
C ARG A 33 -4.94 -6.90 -0.83
N GLN A 34 -6.11 -7.46 -0.51
CA GLN A 34 -7.40 -6.91 -0.93
C GLN A 34 -7.66 -5.52 -0.33
N SER A 35 -7.48 -5.34 0.98
CA SER A 35 -7.67 -4.02 1.62
C SER A 35 -6.71 -2.98 1.07
N VAL A 36 -5.45 -3.34 0.85
CA VAL A 36 -4.45 -2.43 0.26
C VAL A 36 -4.77 -2.12 -1.21
N GLY A 37 -5.20 -3.11 -2.01
CA GLY A 37 -5.61 -2.89 -3.39
C GLY A 37 -6.79 -1.93 -3.50
N ALA A 38 -7.86 -2.16 -2.74
CA ALA A 38 -9.02 -1.27 -2.69
C ALA A 38 -8.65 0.14 -2.20
N ALA A 39 -7.75 0.23 -1.22
CA ALA A 39 -7.26 1.51 -0.73
C ALA A 39 -6.43 2.27 -1.76
N MET A 40 -5.58 1.57 -2.50
CA MET A 40 -4.78 2.15 -3.58
C MET A 40 -5.65 2.69 -4.70
N GLU A 41 -6.68 1.95 -5.12
CA GLU A 41 -7.66 2.41 -6.13
C GLU A 41 -8.43 3.64 -5.63
N THR A 42 -8.95 3.58 -4.40
CA THR A 42 -9.73 4.69 -3.81
C THR A 42 -8.89 5.97 -3.69
N LEU A 43 -7.63 5.83 -3.29
CA LEU A 43 -6.71 6.97 -3.11
C LEU A 43 -6.03 7.39 -4.41
N ASN A 44 -6.30 6.69 -5.52
CA ASN A 44 -5.57 6.81 -6.79
C ASN A 44 -4.04 6.86 -6.55
N TYR A 45 -3.58 5.99 -5.64
CA TYR A 45 -2.20 5.97 -5.18
C TYR A 45 -1.34 5.30 -6.23
N HIS A 46 -0.67 6.12 -7.04
CA HIS A 46 0.39 5.65 -7.91
C HIS A 46 1.71 5.73 -7.14
N PRO A 47 2.39 4.59 -6.88
CA PRO A 47 3.75 4.61 -6.36
C PRO A 47 4.63 5.27 -7.42
N THR A 48 4.78 6.59 -7.35
CA THR A 48 5.77 7.31 -8.14
C THR A 48 7.12 6.92 -7.58
N ARG A 49 7.74 5.93 -8.25
CA ARG A 49 9.13 5.53 -8.03
C ARG A 49 10.02 6.67 -8.50
N THR A 50 10.13 7.72 -7.70
CA THR A 50 11.17 8.74 -7.88
C THR A 50 12.23 8.49 -6.81
N PRO A 51 13.33 7.78 -7.13
CA PRO A 51 14.55 7.91 -6.35
C PRO A 51 15.13 9.28 -6.71
N GLY A 52 14.71 10.30 -5.96
CA GLY A 52 15.13 11.68 -6.18
C GLY A 52 16.30 12.06 -5.28
N ARG A 53 17.52 11.89 -5.82
CA ARG A 53 18.86 12.33 -5.37
C ARG A 53 19.47 11.68 -4.13
#